data_AF-A0A2V9INT3-F1
#
_entry.id   AF-A0A2V9INT3-F1
#
_cell.length_a   1.000
_cell.length_b   1.000
_cell.length_c   1.000
_cell.angle_alpha   90.00
_cell.angle_beta   90.00
_cell.angle_gamma   90.00
#
_symmetry.space_group_name_H-M   'P 1'
#
loop_
_entity.id
_entity.type
_entity.pdbx_description
1 polymer ?
#
loop_
_entity_poly.entity_id
_entity_poly.type
_entity_poly.pdbx_seq_one_letter_code
_entity_poly.pdbx_strand_id
1 'polypeptide(L)'
;QDLDILSSGVLALQLTPGTELVLPAAPGRWLGRDGTARVDRGLLRVTTGLRFDGAHLAITTPDATVRLTGTTVAVIAEPAGTCVCVLEGTADVKAGRGEVVHVPAGTQCDIARGGRKAPQAGEMRGIERPKLQDLRDRLQAVMN
;
A
#
# COMPACT_ATOMS: atom_id res chain seq x y z
N GLN A 1 -12.41 13.11 -8.41
CA GLN A 1 -11.36 12.53 -9.28
C GLN A 1 -10.18 12.21 -8.39
N ASP A 2 -9.45 11.13 -8.70
CA ASP A 2 -8.30 10.69 -7.92
C ASP A 2 -7.06 11.52 -8.30
N LEU A 3 -6.10 11.64 -7.38
CA LEU A 3 -4.82 12.32 -7.60
C LEU A 3 -3.70 11.29 -7.72
N ASP A 4 -2.92 11.37 -8.80
CA ASP A 4 -1.77 10.50 -9.04
C ASP A 4 -0.46 11.25 -8.77
N ILE A 5 0.47 10.61 -8.05
CA ILE A 5 1.82 11.10 -7.76
C ILE A 5 2.81 10.05 -8.25
N LEU A 6 3.78 10.48 -9.06
CA LEU A 6 4.69 9.59 -9.77
C LEU A 6 6.14 9.86 -9.37
N SER A 7 6.90 8.79 -9.12
CA SER A 7 8.36 8.81 -9.05
C SER A 7 8.90 7.90 -10.15
N SER A 8 9.53 8.50 -11.17
CA SER A 8 9.88 7.81 -12.43
C SER A 8 10.68 6.52 -12.22
N GLY A 9 10.03 5.40 -12.57
CA GLY A 9 10.58 4.05 -12.50
C GLY A 9 10.61 3.43 -11.11
N VAL A 10 10.19 4.16 -10.06
CA VAL A 10 10.26 3.71 -8.66
C VAL A 10 8.88 3.33 -8.14
N LEU A 11 7.91 4.23 -8.14
CA LEU A 11 6.56 3.95 -7.64
C LEU A 11 5.55 5.00 -8.15
N ALA A 12 4.27 4.62 -8.18
CA ALA A 12 3.17 5.56 -8.18
C ALA A 12 2.28 5.38 -6.97
N LEU A 13 1.70 6.51 -6.59
CA LEU A 13 0.70 6.64 -5.55
C LEU A 13 -0.55 7.22 -6.21
N GLN A 14 -1.71 6.63 -5.94
CA GLN A 14 -3.00 7.20 -6.31
C GLN A 14 -3.83 7.39 -5.04
N LEU A 15 -4.38 8.59 -4.87
CA LEU A 15 -5.15 8.98 -3.70
C LEU A 15 -6.58 9.32 -4.07
N THR A 16 -7.53 8.88 -3.26
CA THR A 16 -8.93 9.35 -3.36
C THR A 16 -9.11 10.71 -2.67
N PRO A 17 -10.14 11.50 -3.03
CA PRO A 17 -10.50 12.70 -2.29
C PRO A 17 -10.67 12.43 -0.78
N GLY A 18 -10.15 13.34 0.05
CA GLY A 18 -10.22 13.22 1.51
C GLY A 18 -9.11 12.38 2.15
N THR A 19 -8.18 11.81 1.36
CA THR A 19 -7.01 11.11 1.89
C THR A 19 -6.02 12.09 2.53
N GLU A 20 -5.58 11.79 3.74
CA GLU A 20 -4.48 12.48 4.42
C GLU A 20 -3.23 11.60 4.39
N LEU A 21 -2.21 12.04 3.65
CA LEU A 21 -0.98 11.29 3.40
C LEU A 21 0.25 12.14 3.73
N VAL A 22 1.19 11.54 4.47
CA VAL A 22 2.59 11.94 4.48
C VAL A 22 3.34 11.11 3.45
N LEU A 23 3.89 11.77 2.43
CA LEU A 23 4.63 11.12 1.36
C LEU A 23 5.96 10.56 1.85
N PRO A 24 6.42 9.43 1.28
CA PRO A 24 7.77 8.97 1.54
C PRO A 24 8.79 9.88 0.88
N ALA A 25 9.96 10.00 1.52
CA ALA A 25 11.14 10.49 0.83
C ALA A 25 11.45 9.56 -0.36
N ALA A 26 11.99 10.13 -1.45
CA ALA A 26 12.43 9.32 -2.58
C ALA A 26 13.52 8.34 -2.10
N PRO A 27 13.39 7.03 -2.35
CA PRO A 27 14.37 6.06 -1.90
C PRO A 27 15.73 6.33 -2.56
N GLY A 28 16.80 6.22 -1.78
CA GLY A 28 18.16 6.46 -2.25
C GLY A 28 18.66 5.34 -3.17
N ARG A 29 19.66 5.64 -4.00
CA ARG A 29 20.17 4.70 -5.02
C ARG A 29 21.07 3.58 -4.45
N TRP A 30 21.83 3.87 -3.38
CA TRP A 30 22.84 2.96 -2.80
C TRP A 30 22.66 2.75 -1.28
N LEU A 31 22.22 3.79 -0.55
CA LEU A 31 21.85 3.76 0.87
C LEU A 31 20.46 4.39 1.02
N GLY A 32 19.71 4.03 2.07
CA GLY A 32 18.38 4.58 2.31
C GLY A 32 17.30 4.09 1.33
N ARG A 33 17.26 2.77 1.10
CA ARG A 33 16.23 2.12 0.26
C ARG A 33 14.93 1.83 1.01
N ASP A 34 14.85 2.25 2.26
CA ASP A 34 13.64 2.20 3.08
C ASP A 34 12.90 3.54 2.99
N GLY A 35 11.68 3.51 2.47
CA GLY A 35 10.75 4.63 2.49
C GLY A 35 9.70 4.44 3.59
N THR A 36 9.23 5.55 4.17
CA THR A 36 8.09 5.54 5.09
C THR A 36 7.01 6.49 4.61
N ALA A 37 5.77 6.03 4.54
CA ALA A 37 4.60 6.84 4.26
C ALA A 37 3.59 6.69 5.40
N ARG A 38 2.72 7.68 5.60
CA ARG A 38 1.68 7.60 6.63
C ARG A 38 0.33 8.02 6.06
N VAL A 39 -0.66 7.12 6.12
CA VAL A 39 -2.05 7.38 5.72
C VAL A 39 -2.89 7.49 6.99
N ASP A 40 -3.34 8.69 7.33
CA ASP A 40 -4.15 8.90 8.54
C ASP A 40 -5.62 8.58 8.34
N ARG A 41 -6.11 8.91 7.15
CA ARG A 41 -7.48 8.62 6.70
C ARG A 41 -7.52 8.53 5.19
N GLY A 42 -8.52 7.81 4.68
CA GLY A 42 -8.80 7.69 3.26
C GLY A 42 -8.06 6.52 2.62
N LEU A 43 -7.90 6.59 1.31
CA LEU A 43 -7.41 5.49 0.49
C LEU A 43 -6.16 5.90 -0.27
N LEU A 44 -5.15 5.04 -0.21
CA LEU A 44 -3.94 5.10 -0.99
C LEU A 44 -3.80 3.80 -1.79
N ARG A 45 -3.68 3.92 -3.11
CA ARG A 45 -3.21 2.83 -3.98
C ARG A 45 -1.75 3.05 -4.31
N VAL A 46 -0.98 1.98 -4.30
CA VAL A 46 0.45 1.99 -4.58
C VAL A 46 0.75 0.88 -5.58
N THR A 47 1.63 1.19 -6.53
CA THR A 47 2.33 0.15 -7.26
C THR A 47 3.79 0.56 -7.44
N THR A 48 4.67 -0.42 -7.37
CA THR A 48 6.13 -0.24 -7.48
C THR A 48 6.61 -0.52 -8.90
N GLY A 49 7.64 0.19 -9.35
CA GLY A 49 8.30 -0.01 -10.64
C GLY A 49 9.59 -0.81 -10.54
N LEU A 50 10.27 -1.03 -11.68
CA LEU A 50 11.48 -1.85 -11.78
C LEU A 50 12.65 -1.34 -10.92
N ARG A 51 12.76 -0.02 -10.70
CA ARG A 51 13.83 0.56 -9.85
C ARG A 51 13.53 0.47 -8.35
N PHE A 52 12.39 -0.11 -7.98
CA PHE A 52 12.06 -0.43 -6.58
C PHE A 52 12.73 -1.72 -6.11
N ASP A 53 13.41 -2.46 -6.99
CA ASP A 53 14.08 -3.70 -6.61
C ASP A 53 15.08 -3.51 -5.46
N GLY A 54 14.96 -4.36 -4.45
CA GLY A 54 15.69 -4.24 -3.17
C GLY A 54 15.34 -3.01 -2.33
N ALA A 55 14.25 -2.31 -2.61
CA ALA A 55 13.69 -1.25 -1.78
C ALA A 55 12.48 -1.75 -0.97
N HIS A 56 12.22 -1.06 0.13
CA HIS A 56 11.09 -1.32 1.01
C HIS A 56 10.29 -0.04 1.22
N LEU A 57 8.97 -0.16 1.24
CA LEU A 57 8.09 0.94 1.64
C LEU A 57 7.24 0.47 2.81
N ALA A 58 7.38 1.15 3.94
CA ALA A 58 6.49 0.99 5.08
C ALA A 58 5.40 2.07 5.03
N ILE A 59 4.14 1.65 4.95
CA ILE A 59 2.97 2.52 5.01
C ILE A 59 2.33 2.32 6.38
N THR A 60 2.33 3.36 7.20
CA THR A 60 1.71 3.34 8.52
C THR A 60 0.32 3.95 8.46
N THR A 61 -0.64 3.30 9.09
CA THR A 61 -1.97 3.82 9.40
C THR A 61 -2.15 3.90 10.92
N PRO A 62 -3.25 4.48 11.45
CA PRO A 62 -3.51 4.44 12.88
C PRO A 62 -3.56 3.02 13.48
N ASP A 63 -3.87 2.00 12.67
CA ASP A 63 -4.13 0.64 13.15
C ASP A 63 -3.06 -0.38 12.75
N ALA A 64 -2.28 -0.09 11.70
CA ALA A 64 -1.36 -1.05 11.12
C ALA A 64 -0.11 -0.41 10.52
N THR A 65 0.93 -1.24 10.35
CA THR A 65 2.04 -0.96 9.45
C THR A 65 2.05 -2.00 8.35
N VAL A 66 2.08 -1.54 7.11
CA VAL A 66 2.09 -2.35 5.89
C VAL A 66 3.45 -2.19 5.25
N ARG A 67 4.23 -3.27 5.13
CA ARG A 67 5.51 -3.26 4.45
C ARG A 67 5.37 -3.90 3.07
N LEU A 68 5.89 -3.19 2.07
CA LEU A 68 5.82 -3.54 0.66
C LEU A 68 7.22 -3.85 0.12
N THR A 69 7.30 -4.91 -0.68
CA THR A 69 8.47 -5.31 -1.47
C THR A 69 8.02 -5.68 -2.88
N GLY A 70 8.04 -4.73 -3.83
CA GLY A 70 7.66 -5.02 -5.21
C GLY A 70 6.21 -5.50 -5.37
N THR A 71 5.23 -4.60 -5.30
CA THR A 71 3.82 -4.99 -5.18
C THR A 71 2.86 -3.91 -5.68
N THR A 72 1.63 -4.33 -6.03
CA THR A 72 0.48 -3.46 -6.30
C THR A 72 -0.57 -3.67 -5.21
N VAL A 73 -0.86 -2.64 -4.41
CA VAL A 73 -1.77 -2.72 -3.26
C VAL A 73 -2.65 -1.49 -3.10
N ALA A 74 -3.76 -1.65 -2.38
CA ALA A 74 -4.47 -0.54 -1.76
C ALA A 74 -4.36 -0.64 -0.23
N VAL A 75 -4.06 0.49 0.42
CA VAL A 75 -4.09 0.66 1.87
C VAL A 75 -5.18 1.67 2.18
N ILE A 76 -6.17 1.24 2.96
CA ILE A 76 -7.42 1.98 3.20
C ILE A 76 -7.54 2.20 4.71
N ALA A 77 -7.43 3.46 5.15
CA ALA A 77 -7.61 3.86 6.54
C ALA A 77 -9.04 4.42 6.73
N GLU A 78 -9.90 3.63 7.35
CA GLU A 78 -11.31 3.94 7.61
C GLU A 78 -11.56 4.05 9.13
N PRO A 79 -12.67 4.69 9.57
CA PRO A 79 -13.00 4.78 11.00
C PRO A 79 -13.13 3.43 11.71
N ALA A 80 -13.42 2.34 10.97
CA ALA A 80 -13.56 0.99 11.50
C ALA A 80 -12.21 0.26 11.64
N GLY A 81 -11.15 0.74 10.99
CA GLY A 81 -9.87 0.08 10.93
C GLY A 81 -9.12 0.30 9.63
N THR A 82 -8.12 -0.54 9.37
CA THR A 82 -7.34 -0.53 8.15
C THR A 82 -7.62 -1.77 7.31
N CYS A 83 -7.85 -1.59 6.01
CA CYS A 83 -7.92 -2.68 5.04
C CYS A 83 -6.74 -2.61 4.08
N VAL A 84 -6.13 -3.75 3.81
CA VAL A 84 -5.04 -3.88 2.82
C VAL A 84 -5.49 -4.86 1.75
N CYS A 85 -5.60 -4.40 0.52
CA CYS A 85 -5.94 -5.22 -0.65
C CYS A 85 -4.69 -5.42 -1.51
N VAL A 86 -4.33 -6.65 -1.84
CA VAL A 86 -3.12 -6.96 -2.62
C VAL A 86 -3.52 -7.51 -3.98
N LEU A 87 -3.17 -6.79 -5.05
CA LEU A 87 -3.40 -7.27 -6.41
C LEU A 87 -2.24 -8.17 -6.87
N GLU A 88 -1.00 -7.76 -6.62
CA GLU A 88 0.21 -8.42 -7.13
C GLU A 88 1.30 -8.43 -6.06
N GLY A 89 2.09 -9.51 -6.01
CA GLY A 89 3.11 -9.71 -4.99
C GLY A 89 2.51 -10.07 -3.63
N THR A 90 3.15 -9.61 -2.57
CA THR A 90 2.76 -9.85 -1.18
C THR A 90 2.97 -8.57 -0.37
N ALA A 91 2.08 -8.32 0.60
CA ALA A 91 2.27 -7.29 1.61
C ALA A 91 2.40 -7.91 3.01
N ASP A 92 3.30 -7.37 3.82
CA ASP A 92 3.43 -7.75 5.22
C ASP A 92 2.65 -6.75 6.07
N VAL A 93 1.63 -7.20 6.80
CA VAL A 93 0.79 -6.35 7.63
C VAL A 93 1.02 -6.66 9.10
N LYS A 94 1.26 -5.63 9.91
CA LYS A 94 1.44 -5.75 11.36
C LYS A 94 0.50 -4.81 12.10
N ALA A 95 -0.33 -5.35 12.99
CA ALA A 95 -1.18 -4.56 13.89
C ALA A 95 -0.47 -4.33 15.23
N GLY A 96 -0.03 -3.10 15.50
CA GLY A 96 0.65 -2.74 16.75
C GLY A 96 1.85 -3.66 17.08
N ARG A 97 1.81 -4.34 18.23
CA ARG A 97 2.84 -5.31 18.66
C ARG A 97 2.53 -6.77 18.28
N GLY A 98 1.47 -7.00 17.52
CA GLY A 98 1.07 -8.34 17.08
C GLY A 98 2.03 -8.97 16.07
N GLU A 99 1.67 -10.16 15.62
CA GLU A 99 2.41 -10.89 14.59
C GLU A 99 2.29 -10.22 13.22
N VAL A 100 3.25 -10.52 12.34
CA VAL A 100 3.22 -10.12 10.94
C VAL A 100 2.34 -11.10 10.17
N VAL A 101 1.38 -10.57 9.43
CA VAL A 101 0.51 -11.33 8.53
C VAL A 101 0.95 -11.08 7.10
N HIS A 102 1.22 -12.16 6.37
CA HIS A 102 1.53 -12.10 4.94
C HIS A 102 0.23 -12.13 4.15
N VAL A 103 -0.01 -11.09 3.34
CA VAL A 103 -1.21 -10.92 2.53
C VAL A 103 -0.84 -11.17 1.07
N PRO A 104 -1.18 -12.34 0.51
CA PRO A 104 -0.82 -12.68 -0.87
C PRO A 104 -1.72 -11.98 -1.89
N ALA A 105 -1.26 -11.97 -3.14
CA ALA A 105 -2.03 -11.49 -4.28
C ALA A 105 -3.44 -12.09 -4.37
N GLY A 106 -4.40 -11.24 -4.74
CA GLY A 106 -5.82 -11.58 -4.86
C GLY A 106 -6.60 -11.56 -3.55
N THR A 107 -5.96 -11.28 -2.41
CA THR A 107 -6.58 -11.29 -1.08
C THR A 107 -6.57 -9.91 -0.42
N GLN A 108 -7.26 -9.81 0.71
CA GLN A 108 -7.17 -8.67 1.61
C GLN A 108 -6.87 -9.10 3.05
N CYS A 109 -6.48 -8.11 3.86
CA CYS A 109 -6.41 -8.22 5.29
C CYS A 109 -7.07 -7.00 5.96
N ASP A 110 -8.07 -7.25 6.80
CA ASP A 110 -8.73 -6.24 7.62
C ASP A 110 -8.16 -6.24 9.05
N ILE A 111 -7.74 -5.07 9.50
CA ILE A 111 -7.25 -4.78 10.83
C ILE A 111 -8.29 -3.90 11.53
N ALA A 112 -8.94 -4.44 12.56
CA ALA A 112 -9.90 -3.67 13.34
C ALA A 112 -9.24 -2.50 14.06
N ARG A 113 -9.99 -1.41 14.24
CA ARG A 113 -9.52 -0.21 14.94
C ARG A 113 -8.84 -0.53 16.28
N GLY A 114 -7.67 0.04 16.49
CA GLY A 114 -6.85 -0.14 17.68
C GLY A 114 -6.17 -1.51 17.78
N GLY A 115 -6.22 -2.34 16.73
CA GLY A 115 -5.46 -3.59 16.63
C GLY A 115 -5.78 -4.64 17.69
N ARG A 116 -6.96 -4.54 18.35
CA ARG A 116 -7.32 -5.41 19.48
C ARG A 116 -7.84 -6.80 19.08
N LYS A 117 -8.21 -6.96 17.81
CA LYS A 117 -8.66 -8.23 17.24
C LYS A 117 -7.58 -8.78 16.33
N ALA A 118 -7.56 -10.10 16.18
CA ALA A 118 -6.72 -10.74 15.19
C ALA A 118 -7.04 -10.18 13.79
N PRO A 119 -6.01 -9.95 12.94
CA PRO A 119 -6.20 -9.63 11.53
C PRO A 119 -7.10 -10.63 10.84
N GLN A 120 -8.00 -10.15 9.97
CA GLN A 120 -8.93 -11.00 9.23
C GLN A 120 -8.55 -11.03 7.76
N ALA A 121 -8.15 -12.20 7.26
CA ALA A 121 -7.90 -12.40 5.83
C ALA A 121 -9.23 -12.66 5.10
N GLY A 122 -9.30 -12.23 3.84
CA GLY A 122 -10.46 -12.45 2.98
C GLY A 122 -10.13 -12.29 1.50
N GLU A 123 -11.13 -12.45 0.65
CA GLU A 123 -11.00 -12.09 -0.76
C GLU A 123 -10.84 -10.58 -0.91
N MET A 124 -10.05 -10.16 -1.90
CA MET A 124 -9.84 -8.74 -2.17
C MET A 124 -11.16 -8.02 -2.48
N ARG A 125 -11.37 -6.82 -1.91
CA ARG A 125 -12.55 -5.98 -2.20
C ARG A 125 -12.74 -5.84 -3.71
N GLY A 126 -13.94 -6.20 -4.20
CA GLY A 126 -14.24 -6.22 -5.63
C GLY A 126 -14.03 -4.88 -6.35
N ILE A 127 -14.23 -3.76 -5.65
CA ILE A 127 -14.02 -2.41 -6.20
C ILE A 127 -12.54 -2.06 -6.41
N GLU A 128 -11.62 -2.65 -5.62
CA GLU A 128 -10.20 -2.31 -5.68
C GLU A 128 -9.47 -3.05 -6.80
N ARG A 129 -9.93 -4.25 -7.19
CA ARG A 129 -9.33 -5.03 -8.28
C ARG A 129 -9.16 -4.23 -9.57
N PRO A 130 -10.22 -3.69 -10.18
CA PRO A 130 -10.09 -2.95 -11.44
C PRO A 130 -9.28 -1.67 -11.29
N LYS A 131 -9.33 -1.01 -10.12
CA LYS A 131 -8.60 0.24 -9.86
C LYS A 131 -7.09 0.01 -9.77
N LEU A 132 -6.68 -1.07 -9.10
CA LEU A 132 -5.28 -1.45 -8.99
C LEU A 132 -4.72 -1.95 -10.33
N GLN A 133 -5.52 -2.68 -11.11
CA GLN A 133 -5.14 -3.09 -12.47
C GLN A 133 -4.91 -1.86 -13.35
N ASP A 134 -5.86 -0.93 -13.38
CA ASP A 134 -5.74 0.31 -14.13
C ASP A 134 -4.53 1.15 -13.70
N LEU A 135 -4.26 1.30 -12.40
CA LEU A 135 -3.07 2.01 -11.91
C LEU A 135 -1.77 1.35 -12.41
N ARG A 136 -1.65 0.02 -12.27
CA ARG A 136 -0.49 -0.75 -12.70
C ARG A 136 -0.27 -0.62 -14.21
N ASP A 137 -1.33 -0.80 -14.99
CA ASP A 137 -1.27 -0.80 -16.45
C ASP A 137 -0.93 0.61 -16.98
N ARG A 138 -1.53 1.66 -16.40
CA ARG A 138 -1.17 3.06 -16.71
C ARG A 138 0.29 3.35 -16.41
N LEU A 139 0.84 2.77 -15.36
CA LEU A 139 2.23 2.98 -15.00
C LEU A 139 3.24 2.24 -15.88
N GLN A 140 2.91 1.04 -16.38
CA GLN A 140 3.76 0.38 -17.37
C GLN A 140 4.01 1.29 -18.58
N ALA A 141 3.06 2.17 -18.92
CA ALA A 141 3.23 3.15 -20.00
C ALA A 141 4.15 4.33 -19.64
N VAL A 142 4.37 4.65 -18.36
CA VAL A 142 5.14 5.83 -17.89
C VAL A 142 6.49 5.45 -17.26
N MET A 143 6.70 4.17 -16.93
CA MET A 143 7.93 3.67 -16.28
C MET A 143 8.90 2.95 -17.22
N ASN A 144 8.52 2.74 -18.48
CA ASN A 144 9.39 2.24 -19.55
C ASN A 144 10.21 3.37 -20.17
#